data_AF-A0A0E3WPV9-F1
#
_entry.id   AF-A0A0E3WPV9-F1
#
_cell.length_a   1.000
_cell.length_b   1.000
_cell.length_c   1.000
_cell.angle_alpha   90.00
_cell.angle_beta   90.00
_cell.angle_gamma   90.00
#
_symmetry.space_group_name_H-M   'P 1'
#
loop_
_entity.id
_entity.type
_entity.pdbx_description
1 polymer ?
#
loop_
_entity_poly.entity_id
_entity_poly.type
_entity_poly.pdbx_seq_one_letter_code
_entity_poly.pdbx_strand_id
1 'polypeptide(L)'
;MRKLKEAKEIQKAVVNKKKLPKKFRINNELIEIDYSFKTKLEELSDDEAIELLKASLINGREGFFCLKSNRNLTLQDALVTYRKKDSIEKIFHSLKNEIQIKPLRVWSEDSIYGAIILGFIAQLFISLMRYEFEELKHTSTKFIKKSLKNLTLTIKFRINGVKNYIFANFDRINSLIVAKRNGIT
;
A
#
# COMPACT_ATOMS: atom_id res chain seq x y z
N MET A 1 -20.23 3.66 3.93
CA MET A 1 -20.14 2.89 2.65
C MET A 1 -20.13 1.37 2.82
N ARG A 2 -19.31 0.77 3.69
CA ARG A 2 -19.26 -0.70 3.88
C ARG A 2 -20.60 -1.30 4.34
N LYS A 3 -21.24 -0.73 5.35
CA LYS A 3 -22.55 -1.18 5.86
C LYS A 3 -23.67 -1.12 4.82
N LEU A 4 -23.70 -0.07 3.99
CA LEU A 4 -24.64 0.05 2.85
C LEU A 4 -24.45 -1.10 1.84
N LYS A 5 -23.19 -1.43 1.51
CA LYS A 5 -22.87 -2.54 0.60
C LYS A 5 -23.28 -3.90 1.19
N GLU A 6 -22.98 -4.13 2.47
CA GLU A 6 -23.37 -5.36 3.18
C GLU A 6 -24.92 -5.51 3.20
N ALA A 7 -25.64 -4.43 3.46
CA ALA A 7 -27.10 -4.43 3.44
C ALA A 7 -27.68 -4.67 2.02
N LYS A 8 -27.09 -4.08 0.97
CA LYS A 8 -27.45 -4.35 -0.43
C LYS A 8 -27.19 -5.82 -0.84
N GLU A 9 -26.12 -6.44 -0.36
CA GLU A 9 -25.83 -7.86 -0.61
C GLU A 9 -26.83 -8.79 0.08
N ILE A 10 -27.22 -8.47 1.31
CA ILE A 10 -28.23 -9.22 2.06
C ILE A 10 -29.60 -9.06 1.37
N GLN A 11 -30.01 -7.84 1.00
CA GLN A 11 -31.27 -7.60 0.27
C GLN A 11 -31.32 -8.39 -1.03
N LYS A 12 -30.25 -8.38 -1.83
CA LYS A 12 -30.19 -9.16 -3.08
C LYS A 12 -30.30 -10.66 -2.83
N ALA A 13 -29.76 -11.19 -1.74
CA ALA A 13 -29.90 -12.61 -1.41
C ALA A 13 -31.35 -12.95 -1.03
N VAL A 14 -32.01 -12.08 -0.26
CA VAL A 14 -33.42 -12.23 0.16
C VAL A 14 -34.37 -12.14 -1.03
N VAL A 15 -34.28 -11.08 -1.86
CA VAL A 15 -35.13 -10.88 -3.06
C VAL A 15 -35.01 -12.06 -4.05
N ASN A 16 -33.79 -12.56 -4.25
CA ASN A 16 -33.56 -13.69 -5.15
C ASN A 16 -33.85 -15.06 -4.52
N LYS A 17 -34.42 -15.14 -3.31
CA LYS A 17 -34.64 -16.37 -2.53
C LYS A 17 -33.38 -17.26 -2.41
N LYS A 18 -32.19 -16.65 -2.44
CA LYS A 18 -30.90 -17.37 -2.37
C LYS A 18 -30.46 -17.55 -0.92
N LYS A 19 -29.73 -18.64 -0.68
CA LYS A 19 -29.03 -18.89 0.59
C LYS A 19 -28.09 -17.71 0.92
N LEU A 20 -28.20 -17.18 2.14
CA LEU A 20 -27.33 -16.11 2.63
C LEU A 20 -25.84 -16.42 2.40
N PRO A 21 -25.02 -15.42 2.03
CA PRO A 21 -23.59 -15.59 1.89
C PRO A 21 -22.95 -16.18 3.17
N LYS A 22 -22.05 -17.17 3.01
CA LYS A 22 -21.40 -17.89 4.14
C LYS A 22 -20.77 -16.95 5.17
N LYS A 23 -20.30 -15.77 4.76
CA LYS A 23 -19.71 -14.73 5.63
C LYS A 23 -20.66 -14.17 6.70
N PHE A 24 -21.97 -14.36 6.55
CA PHE A 24 -23.00 -13.89 7.49
C PHE A 24 -23.67 -15.03 8.27
N ARG A 25 -23.29 -16.28 8.03
CA ARG A 25 -23.83 -17.46 8.71
C ARG A 25 -22.92 -17.84 9.86
N ILE A 26 -23.48 -18.11 11.03
CA ILE A 26 -22.74 -18.70 12.15
C ILE A 26 -23.01 -20.21 12.10
N ASN A 27 -21.95 -21.02 11.95
CA ASN A 27 -22.06 -22.47 11.89
C ASN A 27 -22.01 -23.05 13.30
N ASN A 28 -23.15 -23.46 13.85
CA ASN A 28 -23.21 -24.35 15.00
C ASN A 28 -24.20 -25.48 14.68
N GLU A 29 -23.72 -26.72 14.70
CA GLU A 29 -24.47 -27.91 14.27
C GLU A 29 -25.49 -28.39 15.31
N LEU A 30 -25.47 -27.83 16.53
CA LEU A 30 -26.35 -28.20 17.63
C LEU A 30 -27.50 -27.20 17.87
N ILE A 31 -27.62 -26.15 17.04
CA ILE A 31 -28.60 -25.07 17.23
C ILE A 31 -29.37 -24.86 15.93
N GLU A 32 -30.68 -25.08 15.96
CA GLU A 32 -31.60 -24.68 14.89
C GLU A 32 -31.90 -23.18 15.05
N ILE A 33 -31.44 -22.36 14.09
CA ILE A 33 -31.60 -20.90 14.14
C ILE A 33 -32.46 -20.45 12.95
N ASP A 34 -33.67 -19.98 13.25
CA ASP A 34 -34.51 -19.27 12.29
C ASP A 34 -34.08 -17.81 12.20
N TYR A 35 -33.52 -17.44 11.05
CA TYR A 35 -33.13 -16.07 10.79
C TYR A 35 -34.25 -15.31 10.07
N SER A 36 -34.97 -14.46 10.81
CA SER A 36 -35.86 -13.45 10.21
C SER A 36 -35.11 -12.13 10.07
N PHE A 37 -35.03 -11.61 8.85
CA PHE A 37 -34.42 -10.31 8.56
C PHE A 37 -35.49 -9.37 8.01
N LYS A 38 -35.73 -8.26 8.72
CA LYS A 38 -36.56 -7.16 8.23
C LYS A 38 -35.65 -6.04 7.73
N THR A 39 -35.32 -6.06 6.45
CA THR A 39 -34.49 -5.04 5.82
C THR A 39 -35.37 -3.87 5.36
N LYS A 40 -35.23 -2.70 5.99
CA LYS A 40 -35.94 -1.44 5.61
C LYS A 40 -35.54 -0.89 4.22
N LEU A 41 -34.78 -1.64 3.41
CA LEU A 41 -34.24 -1.19 2.12
C LEU A 41 -35.26 -1.29 0.98
N GLU A 42 -36.34 -2.05 1.15
CA GLU A 42 -37.38 -2.20 0.13
C GLU A 42 -38.36 -1.02 0.09
N GLU A 43 -38.52 -0.32 1.23
CA GLU A 43 -39.48 0.78 1.41
C GLU A 43 -38.82 2.17 1.29
N LEU A 44 -37.50 2.23 1.11
CA LEU A 44 -36.71 3.44 1.34
C LEU A 44 -35.78 3.71 0.15
N SER A 45 -35.81 4.93 -0.36
CA SER A 45 -34.97 5.33 -1.50
C SER A 45 -33.47 5.31 -1.13
N ASP A 46 -32.60 5.18 -2.14
CA ASP A 46 -31.15 5.18 -1.93
C ASP A 46 -30.67 6.46 -1.21
N ASP A 47 -31.34 7.60 -1.44
CA ASP A 47 -31.02 8.89 -0.80
C ASP A 47 -31.43 8.93 0.68
N GLU A 48 -32.62 8.46 1.01
CA GLU A 48 -33.08 8.34 2.41
C GLU A 48 -32.20 7.35 3.19
N ALA A 49 -31.72 6.29 2.55
CA ALA A 49 -30.86 5.29 3.20
C ALA A 49 -29.50 5.90 3.55
N ILE A 50 -29.00 6.79 2.69
CA ILE A 50 -27.79 7.56 2.93
C ILE A 50 -28.00 8.54 4.08
N GLU A 51 -29.15 9.22 4.17
CA GLU A 51 -29.47 10.12 5.28
C GLU A 51 -29.57 9.41 6.63
N LEU A 52 -30.27 8.28 6.69
CA LEU A 52 -30.38 7.46 7.91
C LEU A 52 -29.01 6.95 8.36
N LEU A 53 -28.17 6.55 7.40
CA LEU A 53 -26.79 6.18 7.69
C LEU A 53 -25.98 7.37 8.19
N LYS A 54 -26.08 8.55 7.57
CA LYS A 54 -25.42 9.77 8.03
C LYS A 54 -25.83 10.10 9.47
N ALA A 55 -27.12 10.06 9.79
CA ALA A 55 -27.61 10.29 11.14
C ALA A 55 -27.05 9.29 12.16
N SER A 56 -26.94 8.00 11.79
CA SER A 56 -26.32 6.98 12.65
C SER A 56 -24.80 7.09 12.76
N LEU A 57 -24.15 7.70 11.76
CA LEU A 57 -22.70 7.85 11.65
C LEU A 57 -22.21 9.14 12.30
N ILE A 58 -23.07 10.16 12.45
CA ILE A 58 -22.77 11.42 13.12
C ILE A 58 -23.19 11.27 14.59
N ASN A 59 -22.30 10.73 15.41
CA ASN A 59 -22.50 10.56 16.86
C ASN A 59 -21.85 11.69 17.68
N GLY A 60 -21.35 12.74 17.02
CA GLY A 60 -20.73 13.90 17.67
C GLY A 60 -19.30 13.64 18.16
N ARG A 61 -18.76 12.43 17.96
CA ARG A 61 -17.35 12.09 18.20
C ARG A 61 -16.50 12.17 16.93
N GLU A 62 -17.07 12.64 15.83
CA GLU A 62 -16.31 12.89 14.62
C GLU A 62 -15.43 14.12 14.81
N GLY A 63 -14.13 13.99 14.51
CA GLY A 63 -13.23 15.14 14.45
C GLY A 63 -13.55 16.03 13.25
N PHE A 64 -13.56 17.35 13.45
CA PHE A 64 -13.63 18.29 12.34
C PHE A 64 -12.29 18.38 11.62
N PHE A 65 -12.33 18.37 10.30
CA PHE A 65 -11.16 18.50 9.44
C PHE A 65 -11.32 19.72 8.53
N CYS A 66 -10.41 20.69 8.65
CA CYS A 66 -10.40 21.91 7.85
C CYS A 66 -9.14 21.98 6.99
N LEU A 67 -9.30 22.27 5.70
CA LEU A 67 -8.21 22.52 4.77
C LEU A 67 -8.17 24.01 4.44
N LYS A 68 -7.07 24.67 4.81
CA LYS A 68 -6.76 26.03 4.38
C LYS A 68 -5.78 25.98 3.22
N SER A 69 -6.14 26.62 2.11
CA SER A 69 -5.32 26.73 0.91
C SER A 69 -5.19 28.21 0.53
N ASN A 70 -4.02 28.61 0.03
CA ASN A 70 -3.81 29.91 -0.62
C ASN A 70 -4.09 29.87 -2.13
N ARG A 71 -4.48 28.70 -2.66
CA ARG A 71 -4.82 28.48 -4.07
C ARG A 71 -6.32 28.26 -4.22
N ASN A 72 -6.87 28.81 -5.29
CA ASN A 72 -8.26 28.52 -5.70
C ASN A 72 -8.32 27.10 -6.27
N LEU A 73 -8.81 26.14 -5.47
CA LEU A 73 -8.89 24.72 -5.79
C LEU A 73 -10.34 24.26 -5.61
N THR A 74 -10.77 23.30 -6.41
CA THR A 74 -12.02 22.60 -6.13
C THR A 74 -11.87 21.78 -4.85
N LEU A 75 -12.98 21.48 -4.17
CA LEU A 75 -12.97 20.64 -2.97
C LEU A 75 -12.32 19.27 -3.22
N GLN A 76 -12.56 18.69 -4.40
CA GLN A 76 -11.97 17.41 -4.81
C GLN A 76 -10.45 17.53 -4.95
N ASP A 77 -9.97 18.56 -5.65
CA ASP A 77 -8.54 18.78 -5.85
C ASP A 77 -7.80 19.07 -4.55
N ALA A 78 -8.42 19.85 -3.66
CA ALA A 78 -7.87 20.16 -2.34
C ALA A 78 -7.70 18.88 -1.51
N LEU A 79 -8.71 17.99 -1.50
CA LEU A 79 -8.65 16.71 -0.81
C LEU A 79 -7.61 15.76 -1.41
N VAL A 80 -7.57 15.64 -2.74
CA VAL A 80 -6.57 14.80 -3.43
C VAL A 80 -5.17 15.29 -3.14
N THR A 81 -4.94 16.61 -3.19
CA THR A 81 -3.64 17.22 -2.91
C THR A 81 -3.22 16.98 -1.46
N TYR A 82 -4.11 17.20 -0.50
CA TYR A 82 -3.80 16.92 0.90
C TYR A 82 -3.46 15.44 1.13
N ARG A 83 -4.22 14.51 0.53
CA ARG A 83 -3.96 13.07 0.64
C ARG A 83 -2.59 12.68 0.08
N LYS A 84 -2.04 13.41 -0.89
CA LYS A 84 -0.66 13.15 -1.38
C LYS A 84 0.39 13.31 -0.26
N LYS A 85 0.11 14.02 0.84
CA LYS A 85 0.99 14.09 2.02
C LYS A 85 1.33 12.71 2.60
N ASP A 86 0.41 11.75 2.52
CA ASP A 86 0.63 10.36 2.98
C ASP A 86 1.82 9.69 2.27
N SER A 87 2.14 10.10 1.04
CA SER A 87 3.34 9.62 0.34
C SER A 87 4.64 9.99 1.08
N ILE A 88 4.70 11.17 1.67
CA ILE A 88 5.84 11.64 2.46
C ILE A 88 5.96 10.83 3.75
N GLU A 89 4.84 10.55 4.42
CA GLU A 89 4.81 9.72 5.63
C GLU A 89 5.31 8.30 5.34
N LYS A 90 4.89 7.72 4.20
CA LYS A 90 5.38 6.42 3.72
C LYS A 90 6.88 6.43 3.42
N ILE A 91 7.40 7.51 2.83
CA ILE A 91 8.85 7.68 2.59
C ILE A 91 9.61 7.69 3.91
N PHE A 92 9.19 8.48 4.89
CA PHE A 92 9.84 8.52 6.20
C PHE A 92 9.72 7.20 6.97
N HIS A 93 8.59 6.50 6.84
CA HIS A 93 8.43 5.17 7.40
C HIS A 93 9.42 4.17 6.77
N SER A 94 9.56 4.17 5.43
CA SER A 94 10.54 3.35 4.71
C SER A 94 11.99 3.65 5.15
N LEU A 95 12.35 4.93 5.23
CA LEU A 95 13.67 5.37 5.69
C LEU A 95 14.00 4.85 7.10
N LYS A 96 13.04 4.95 8.03
CA LYS A 96 13.21 4.51 9.42
C LYS A 96 13.28 2.99 9.54
N ASN A 97 12.38 2.26 8.88
CA ASN A 97 12.13 0.85 9.15
C ASN A 97 12.72 -0.10 8.10
N GLU A 98 12.67 0.26 6.82
CA GLU A 98 13.12 -0.62 5.74
C GLU A 98 14.58 -0.37 5.38
N ILE A 99 14.97 0.89 5.18
CA ILE A 99 16.38 1.28 4.96
C ILE A 99 17.18 1.13 6.26
N GLN A 100 16.53 1.37 7.41
CA GLN A 100 17.08 1.21 8.76
C GLN A 100 18.17 2.23 9.10
N ILE A 101 17.90 3.52 8.83
CA ILE A 101 18.80 4.62 9.21
C ILE A 101 18.86 4.80 10.74
N LYS A 102 17.89 4.26 11.48
CA LYS A 102 17.83 4.37 12.94
C LYS A 102 18.42 3.14 13.64
N PRO A 103 19.19 3.32 14.72
CA PRO A 103 19.70 4.59 15.26
C PRO A 103 20.93 5.09 14.49
N LEU A 104 21.05 6.41 14.34
CA LEU A 104 22.26 7.07 13.84
C LEU A 104 23.31 7.05 14.97
N ARG A 105 24.19 6.06 14.97
CA ARG A 105 25.28 5.93 15.96
C ARG A 105 26.50 6.76 15.53
N VAL A 106 26.33 8.06 15.40
CA VAL A 106 27.36 9.00 14.96
C VAL A 106 27.51 10.15 15.96
N TRP A 107 28.70 10.73 16.03
CA TRP A 107 29.10 11.65 17.10
C TRP A 107 29.24 13.11 16.67
N SER A 108 29.21 13.42 15.37
CA SER A 108 29.27 14.79 14.83
C SER A 108 28.03 15.14 14.02
N GLU A 109 27.68 16.42 13.97
CA GLU A 109 26.57 16.92 13.17
C GLU A 109 26.74 16.58 11.68
N ASP A 110 27.93 16.78 11.12
CA ASP A 110 28.24 16.45 9.73
C ASP A 110 28.00 14.96 9.42
N SER A 111 28.32 14.07 10.36
CA SER A 111 28.05 12.65 10.21
C SER A 111 26.56 12.33 10.23
N ILE A 112 25.76 13.09 11.01
CA ILE A 112 24.30 12.98 11.03
C ILE A 112 23.74 13.40 9.67
N TYR A 113 24.16 14.56 9.15
CA TYR A 113 23.73 15.04 7.84
C TYR A 113 24.11 14.05 6.73
N GLY A 114 25.36 13.56 6.73
CA GLY A 114 25.83 12.57 5.75
C GLY A 114 25.02 11.29 5.77
N ALA A 115 24.74 10.74 6.96
CA ALA A 115 23.96 9.51 7.08
C ALA A 115 22.50 9.69 6.62
N ILE A 116 21.89 10.85 6.89
CA ILE A 116 20.55 11.18 6.41
C ILE A 116 20.54 11.32 4.87
N ILE A 117 21.53 12.00 4.30
CA ILE A 117 21.68 12.18 2.84
C ILE A 117 21.82 10.81 2.16
N LEU A 118 22.70 9.94 2.66
CA LEU A 118 22.86 8.58 2.12
C LEU A 118 21.54 7.78 2.20
N GLY A 119 20.79 7.97 3.28
CA GLY A 119 19.45 7.43 3.43
C GLY A 119 18.48 7.86 2.33
N PHE A 120 18.43 9.16 2.04
CA PHE A 120 17.60 9.70 0.96
C PHE A 120 18.05 9.21 -0.42
N ILE A 121 19.37 9.11 -0.67
CA ILE A 121 19.91 8.55 -1.91
C ILE A 121 19.48 7.10 -2.08
N ALA A 122 19.59 6.28 -1.02
CA ALA A 122 19.11 4.89 -1.05
C ALA A 122 17.61 4.81 -1.35
N GLN A 123 16.80 5.69 -0.74
CA GLN A 123 15.37 5.78 -1.00
C GLN A 123 15.05 6.23 -2.43
N LEU A 124 15.85 7.11 -3.00
CA LEU A 124 15.73 7.56 -4.39
C LEU A 124 15.91 6.39 -5.35
N PHE A 125 16.96 5.58 -5.19
CA PHE A 125 17.18 4.39 -6.03
C PHE A 125 16.01 3.41 -5.98
N ILE A 126 15.45 3.18 -4.79
CA ILE A 126 14.27 2.33 -4.63
C ILE A 126 13.07 2.91 -5.38
N SER A 127 12.85 4.22 -5.31
CA SER A 127 11.78 4.89 -6.04
C SER A 127 12.00 4.82 -7.56
N LEU A 128 13.24 4.98 -8.03
CA LEU A 128 13.60 4.83 -9.44
C LEU A 128 13.38 3.40 -9.94
N MET A 129 13.73 2.39 -9.15
CA MET A 129 13.42 1.00 -9.49
C MET A 129 11.91 0.76 -9.62
N ARG A 130 11.09 1.33 -8.75
CA ARG A 130 9.63 1.22 -8.88
C ARG A 130 9.07 1.94 -10.10
N TYR A 131 9.75 3.02 -10.52
CA TYR A 131 9.39 3.77 -11.72
C TYR A 131 9.79 3.03 -13.00
N GLU A 132 10.98 2.44 -13.02
CA GLU A 132 11.52 1.75 -14.19
C GLU A 132 10.97 0.34 -14.42
N PHE A 133 10.51 -0.32 -13.36
CA PHE A 133 9.97 -1.67 -13.40
C PHE A 133 8.53 -1.65 -12.86
N GLU A 134 7.54 -1.68 -13.76
CA GLU A 134 6.11 -1.62 -13.38
C GLU A 134 5.72 -2.76 -12.41
N GLU A 135 6.36 -3.92 -12.54
CA GLU A 135 6.18 -5.06 -11.63
C GLU A 135 6.56 -4.74 -10.17
N LEU A 136 7.47 -3.78 -9.95
CA LEU A 136 7.95 -3.39 -8.62
C LEU A 136 7.12 -2.27 -7.99
N LYS A 137 6.20 -1.64 -8.73
CA LYS A 137 5.42 -0.47 -8.30
C LYS A 137 4.71 -0.65 -6.95
N HIS A 138 4.16 -1.84 -6.73
CA HIS A 138 3.45 -2.20 -5.50
C HIS A 138 4.29 -3.05 -4.54
N THR A 139 5.56 -3.29 -4.84
CA THR A 139 6.45 -4.08 -4.00
C THR A 139 7.00 -3.24 -2.85
N SER A 140 6.87 -3.75 -1.61
CA SER A 140 7.47 -3.12 -0.41
C SER A 140 8.99 -3.06 -0.53
N THR A 141 9.60 -2.01 0.04
CA THR A 141 11.02 -1.79 -0.12
C THR A 141 11.87 -2.78 0.66
N LYS A 142 11.29 -3.43 1.69
CA LYS A 142 11.88 -4.61 2.32
C LYS A 142 12.24 -5.72 1.32
N PHE A 143 11.35 -6.04 0.38
CA PHE A 143 11.58 -7.12 -0.59
C PHE A 143 12.61 -6.72 -1.63
N ILE A 144 12.55 -5.48 -2.12
CA ILE A 144 13.53 -4.92 -3.06
C ILE A 144 14.92 -4.93 -2.40
N LYS A 145 15.05 -4.42 -1.17
CA LYS A 145 16.30 -4.44 -0.40
C LYS A 145 16.84 -5.86 -0.19
N LYS A 146 15.97 -6.82 0.15
CA LYS A 146 16.36 -8.22 0.35
C LYS A 146 16.89 -8.83 -0.95
N SER A 147 16.20 -8.62 -2.06
CA SER A 147 16.60 -9.10 -3.37
C SER A 147 17.95 -8.54 -3.80
N LEU A 148 18.12 -7.22 -3.70
CA LEU A 148 19.38 -6.54 -4.02
C LEU A 148 20.56 -7.03 -3.18
N LYS A 149 20.32 -7.32 -1.88
CA LYS A 149 21.36 -7.88 -1.00
C LYS A 149 21.78 -9.29 -1.38
N ASN A 150 20.88 -10.07 -1.97
CA ASN A 150 21.17 -11.46 -2.34
C ASN A 150 21.94 -11.55 -3.65
N LEU A 151 21.76 -10.58 -4.57
CA LEU A 151 22.44 -10.55 -5.85
C LEU A 151 23.96 -10.55 -5.66
N THR A 152 24.63 -11.57 -6.19
CA THR A 152 26.08 -11.71 -6.06
C THR A 152 26.73 -11.59 -7.44
N LEU A 153 27.76 -10.76 -7.54
CA LEU A 153 28.62 -10.65 -8.71
C LEU A 153 30.04 -11.10 -8.35
N THR A 154 30.51 -12.16 -9.00
CA THR A 154 31.89 -12.63 -8.90
C THR A 154 32.66 -12.26 -10.16
N ILE A 155 33.81 -11.62 -10.00
CA ILE A 155 34.70 -11.25 -11.11
C ILE A 155 35.91 -12.18 -11.05
N LYS A 156 36.09 -13.03 -12.07
CA LYS A 156 37.28 -13.86 -12.24
C LYS A 156 38.22 -13.20 -13.23
N PHE A 157 39.44 -12.91 -12.79
CA PHE A 157 40.51 -12.40 -13.65
C PHE A 157 41.23 -13.59 -14.30
N ARG A 158 41.23 -13.66 -15.63
CA ARG A 158 42.06 -14.61 -16.37
C ARG A 158 43.49 -14.09 -16.47
N ILE A 159 44.43 -14.99 -16.73
CA ILE A 159 45.88 -14.73 -16.86
C ILE A 159 46.18 -13.59 -17.87
N ASN A 160 45.31 -13.39 -18.88
CA ASN A 160 45.46 -12.37 -19.92
C ASN A 160 44.75 -11.03 -19.59
N GLY A 161 44.34 -10.79 -18.34
CA GLY A 161 43.62 -9.57 -17.94
C GLY A 161 42.14 -9.52 -18.33
N VAL A 162 41.64 -10.53 -19.03
CA VAL A 162 40.22 -10.65 -19.40
C VAL A 162 39.37 -10.91 -18.14
N LYS A 163 38.33 -10.10 -17.95
CA LYS A 163 37.40 -10.17 -16.82
C LYS A 163 36.20 -11.05 -17.17
N ASN A 164 36.02 -12.14 -16.42
CA ASN A 164 34.81 -12.96 -16.47
C ASN A 164 33.86 -12.56 -15.33
N TYR A 165 32.67 -12.09 -15.69
CA TYR A 165 31.62 -11.71 -14.75
C TYR A 165 30.65 -12.88 -14.57
N ILE A 166 30.46 -13.32 -13.32
CA ILE A 166 29.53 -14.39 -12.95
C ILE A 166 28.49 -13.80 -12.01
N PHE A 167 27.25 -13.74 -12.46
CA PHE A 167 26.11 -13.30 -11.65
C PHE A 167 25.43 -14.53 -11.03
N ALA A 168 25.05 -14.44 -9.75
CA ALA A 168 24.40 -15.52 -9.00
C ALA A 168 23.29 -14.99 -8.08
N ASN A 169 22.47 -15.92 -7.55
CA ASN A 169 21.34 -15.64 -6.63
C ASN A 169 20.23 -14.80 -7.26
N PHE A 170 19.80 -15.21 -8.45
CA PHE A 170 18.68 -14.60 -9.15
C PHE A 170 17.36 -14.98 -8.46
N ASP A 171 16.67 -13.97 -7.94
CA ASP A 171 15.25 -14.04 -7.65
C ASP A 171 14.45 -13.30 -8.74
N ARG A 172 13.13 -13.27 -8.62
CA ARG A 172 12.27 -12.60 -9.60
C ARG A 172 12.69 -11.15 -9.85
N ILE A 173 13.02 -10.41 -8.80
CA ILE A 173 13.38 -8.98 -8.90
C ILE A 173 14.76 -8.81 -9.54
N ASN A 174 15.77 -9.58 -9.11
CA ASN A 174 17.12 -9.56 -9.68
C ASN A 174 17.14 -9.99 -11.15
N SER A 175 16.30 -10.96 -11.51
CA SER A 175 16.15 -11.42 -12.89
C SER A 175 15.62 -10.29 -13.78
N LEU A 176 14.63 -9.51 -13.32
CA LEU A 176 14.10 -8.35 -14.05
C LEU A 176 15.18 -7.28 -14.28
N ILE A 177 15.98 -7.00 -13.25
CA ILE A 177 17.07 -6.01 -13.33
C ILE A 177 18.11 -6.43 -14.38
N VAL A 178 18.52 -7.69 -14.36
CA VAL A 178 19.56 -8.19 -15.28
C VAL A 178 19.03 -8.42 -16.70
N ALA A 179 17.79 -8.88 -16.86
CA ALA A 179 17.18 -9.08 -18.18
C ALA A 179 17.09 -7.78 -18.98
N LYS A 180 16.74 -6.66 -18.33
CA LYS A 180 16.68 -5.34 -18.97
C LYS A 180 18.06 -4.85 -19.44
N ARG A 181 19.14 -5.23 -18.75
CA ARG A 181 20.51 -4.88 -19.15
C ARG A 181 20.91 -5.52 -20.48
N ASN A 182 20.41 -6.72 -20.79
CA ASN A 182 20.67 -7.40 -22.05
C ASN A 182 19.84 -6.84 -23.22
N GLY A 183 18.88 -5.96 -22.97
CA GLY A 183 18.12 -5.24 -23.99
C GLY A 183 18.76 -3.90 -24.42
N ILE A 184 19.90 -3.54 -23.83
CA ILE A 184 20.72 -2.37 -24.20
C ILE A 184 22.00 -2.90 -24.86
N THR A 185 21.82 -3.54 -26.01
CA THR A 185 22.86 -3.81 -27.02
C THR A 185 22.31 -3.28 -28.32
#